data_AF-A0A2M7RKY4-F1
#
_entry.id   AF-A0A2M7RKY4-F1
#
_cell.length_a   1.000
_cell.length_b   1.000
_cell.length_c   1.000
_cell.angle_alpha   90.00
_cell.angle_beta   90.00
_cell.angle_gamma   90.00
#
_symmetry.space_group_name_H-M   'P 1'
#
loop_
_entity.id
_entity.type
_entity.pdbx_description
1 polymer ?
#
loop_
_entity_poly.entity_id
_entity_poly.type
_entity_poly.pdbx_seq_one_letter_code
_entity_poly.pdbx_strand_id
1 'polypeptide(L)'
;MQDINNIQLLNQDPLLQKDALGNPQLFSNIVNQSFYDFDLIEIDVVAYDAGNNIVADGQTFIRTVKANEKRVFSITWPKNTLSAMPIRFDVRASTNIFNSDNFLNQSGGSRPF
;
A
#
# COMPACT_ATOMS: atom_id res chain seq x y z
N MET A 1 3.48 -19.12 18.40
CA MET A 1 3.46 -17.64 18.50
C MET A 1 2.66 -17.17 17.31
N GLN A 2 1.38 -16.86 17.53
CA GLN A 2 0.41 -16.55 16.49
C GLN A 2 0.63 -15.13 15.94
N ASP A 3 0.37 -15.00 14.65
CA ASP A 3 0.56 -13.88 13.74
C ASP A 3 -0.18 -12.58 14.12
N ILE A 4 0.14 -11.99 15.27
CA ILE A 4 -0.42 -10.69 15.68
C ILE A 4 0.12 -9.55 14.78
N ASN A 5 1.20 -9.79 14.01
CA ASN A 5 1.82 -8.80 13.12
C ASN A 5 1.26 -8.79 11.68
N ASN A 6 0.38 -9.73 11.32
CA ASN A 6 -0.20 -9.76 9.97
C ASN A 6 -1.50 -8.97 9.94
N ILE A 7 -1.37 -7.64 9.87
CA ILE A 7 -2.49 -6.86 9.36
C ILE A 7 -2.84 -7.41 7.99
N GLN A 8 -4.11 -7.79 7.82
CA GLN A 8 -4.65 -8.42 6.62
C GLN A 8 -4.84 -7.37 5.52
N LEU A 9 -3.75 -6.73 5.11
CA LEU A 9 -3.72 -5.84 3.95
C LEU A 9 -3.45 -6.69 2.72
N LEU A 10 -4.46 -6.83 1.86
CA LEU A 10 -4.32 -7.55 0.60
C LEU A 10 -4.05 -6.56 -0.54
N ASN A 11 -3.00 -6.84 -1.33
CA ASN A 11 -2.81 -6.21 -2.64
C ASN A 11 -3.66 -6.92 -3.69
N GLN A 12 -4.34 -6.16 -4.56
CA GLN A 12 -5.02 -6.70 -5.74
C GLN A 12 -4.46 -6.12 -7.04
N ASP A 13 -4.14 -7.02 -7.97
CA ASP A 13 -3.82 -6.84 -9.39
C ASP A 13 -3.13 -5.51 -9.77
N PRO A 14 -1.79 -5.45 -9.71
CA PRO A 14 -1.05 -4.29 -10.15
C PRO A 14 -1.17 -4.07 -11.67
N LEU A 15 -1.40 -2.82 -12.07
CA LEU A 15 -1.48 -2.39 -13.46
C LEU A 15 -0.47 -1.27 -13.74
N LEU A 16 0.47 -1.53 -14.65
CA LEU A 16 1.43 -0.52 -15.11
C LEU A 16 0.89 0.23 -16.32
N GLN A 17 0.91 1.56 -16.26
CA GLN A 17 0.54 2.47 -17.33
C GLN A 17 1.56 3.60 -17.44
N LYS A 18 1.33 4.55 -18.36
CA LYS A 18 2.06 5.81 -18.41
C LYS A 18 1.12 6.96 -18.06
N ASP A 19 1.60 7.92 -17.29
CA ASP A 19 0.86 9.16 -17.01
C ASP A 19 0.86 10.10 -18.23
N ALA A 20 0.22 11.27 -18.10
CA ALA A 20 0.15 12.28 -19.16
C ALA A 20 1.53 12.83 -19.60
N LEU A 21 2.56 12.68 -18.76
CA LEU A 21 3.94 13.13 -19.03
C LEU A 21 4.82 11.99 -19.56
N GLY A 22 4.27 10.78 -19.68
CA GLY A 22 4.97 9.59 -20.15
C GLY A 22 5.78 8.89 -19.06
N ASN A 23 5.59 9.23 -17.80
CA ASN A 23 6.20 8.57 -16.65
C ASN A 23 5.52 7.21 -16.41
N PRO A 24 6.27 6.14 -16.14
CA PRO A 24 5.69 4.88 -15.69
C PRO A 24 4.92 5.07 -14.37
N GLN A 25 3.69 4.61 -14.34
CA GLN A 25 2.81 4.70 -13.18
C GLN A 25 2.17 3.34 -12.91
N LEU A 26 2.38 2.80 -11.71
CA LEU A 26 1.71 1.60 -11.24
C LEU A 26 0.45 1.99 -10.47
N PHE A 27 -0.68 1.37 -10.81
CA PHE A 27 -1.91 1.42 -10.05
C PHE A 27 -2.18 0.07 -9.40
N SER A 28 -2.62 0.09 -8.16
CA SER A 28 -3.06 -1.12 -7.47
C SER A 28 -3.96 -0.72 -6.30
N ASN A 29 -4.53 -1.72 -5.64
CA ASN A 29 -5.46 -1.53 -4.55
C ASN A 29 -4.93 -2.24 -3.31
N ILE A 30 -5.18 -1.64 -2.15
CA ILE A 30 -5.11 -2.31 -0.86
C ILE A 30 -6.51 -2.49 -0.29
N VAL A 31 -6.72 -3.56 0.47
CA VAL A 31 -7.94 -3.78 1.24
C VAL A 31 -7.55 -3.96 2.70
N ASN A 32 -8.08 -3.13 3.59
CA ASN A 32 -7.93 -3.33 5.04
C ASN A 32 -8.95 -4.38 5.49
N GLN A 33 -8.55 -5.65 5.60
CA GLN A 33 -9.47 -6.71 6.07
C GLN A 33 -9.51 -6.83 7.61
N SER A 34 -8.92 -5.86 8.33
CA SER A 34 -8.98 -5.82 9.79
C SER A 34 -10.26 -5.13 10.30
N PHE A 35 -10.48 -5.23 11.61
CA PHE A 35 -11.56 -4.53 12.32
C PHE A 35 -11.17 -3.13 12.80
N TYR A 36 -9.99 -2.64 12.47
CA TYR A 36 -9.45 -1.36 12.93
C TYR A 36 -9.30 -0.36 11.79
N ASP A 37 -9.48 0.92 12.11
CA ASP A 37 -9.18 2.03 11.21
C ASP A 37 -7.70 2.43 11.39
N PHE A 38 -6.96 2.52 10.28
CA PHE A 38 -5.55 2.92 10.29
C PHE A 38 -5.38 4.35 9.80
N ASP A 39 -4.60 5.17 10.50
CA ASP A 39 -4.32 6.54 10.06
C ASP A 39 -3.31 6.59 8.92
N LEU A 40 -2.28 5.76 8.94
CA LEU A 40 -1.20 5.78 7.96
C LEU A 40 -0.80 4.36 7.55
N ILE A 41 -0.85 4.08 6.25
CA ILE A 41 -0.31 2.85 5.67
C ILE A 41 0.82 3.24 4.73
N GLU A 42 1.99 2.64 4.96
CA GLU A 42 3.16 2.71 4.10
C GLU A 42 3.09 1.57 3.08
N ILE A 43 3.36 1.88 1.82
CA ILE A 43 3.33 0.91 0.73
C ILE A 43 4.66 0.98 0.00
N ASP A 44 5.40 -0.12 0.08
CA ASP A 44 6.63 -0.33 -0.65
C ASP A 44 6.36 -1.21 -1.88
N VAL A 45 6.95 -0.84 -3.00
CA VAL A 45 6.84 -1.59 -4.26
C VAL A 45 8.22 -1.84 -4.81
N VAL A 46 8.49 -3.09 -5.19
CA VAL A 46 9.68 -3.48 -5.94
C VAL A 46 9.27 -4.12 -7.25
N ALA A 47 9.74 -3.55 -8.36
CA ALA A 47 9.47 -4.03 -9.70
C ALA A 47 10.62 -4.91 -10.21
N TYR A 48 10.30 -6.04 -10.83
CA TYR A 48 11.26 -7.02 -11.34
C TYR A 48 11.07 -7.28 -12.83
N ASP A 49 12.18 -7.46 -13.55
CA ASP A 49 12.18 -7.95 -14.93
C ASP A 49 12.00 -9.47 -15.03
N ALA A 50 12.06 -10.00 -16.26
CA ALA A 50 11.97 -11.43 -16.53
C ALA A 50 13.16 -12.25 -16.01
N GLY A 51 14.30 -11.59 -15.77
CA GLY A 51 15.49 -12.18 -15.17
C GLY A 51 15.48 -12.14 -13.63
N ASN A 52 14.39 -11.69 -13.00
CA ASN A 52 14.28 -11.50 -11.56
C ASN A 52 15.19 -10.38 -11.01
N ASN A 53 15.67 -9.48 -11.86
CA ASN A 53 16.44 -8.30 -11.44
C ASN A 53 15.50 -7.18 -11.04
N ILE A 54 15.89 -6.40 -10.02
CA ILE A 54 15.15 -5.20 -9.62
C ILE A 54 15.36 -4.13 -10.70
N VAL A 55 14.26 -3.61 -11.24
CA VAL A 55 14.29 -2.55 -12.27
C VAL A 55 13.84 -1.19 -11.76
N ALA A 56 13.12 -1.18 -10.63
CA ALA A 56 12.76 0.01 -9.87
C ALA A 56 12.20 -0.38 -8.50
N ASP A 57 12.28 0.55 -7.57
CA ASP A 57 11.61 0.53 -6.28
C ASP A 57 10.87 1.85 -6.07
N GLY A 58 9.86 1.85 -5.21
CA GLY A 58 9.13 3.06 -4.88
C GLY A 58 8.32 2.90 -3.61
N GLN A 59 8.01 4.03 -3.00
CA GLN A 59 7.25 4.11 -1.77
C GLN A 59 6.11 5.11 -1.92
N THR A 60 4.97 4.81 -1.30
CA THR A 60 3.86 5.74 -1.16
C THR A 60 3.15 5.54 0.16
N PHE A 61 2.33 6.51 0.54
CA PHE A 61 1.58 6.50 1.78
C PHE A 61 0.10 6.74 1.51
N ILE A 62 -0.76 5.95 2.17
CA ILE A 62 -2.20 6.21 2.20
C ILE A 62 -2.57 6.62 3.62
N ARG A 63 -3.28 7.75 3.73
CA ARG A 63 -3.88 8.17 4.98
C ARG A 63 -5.31 7.68 5.13
N THR A 64 -5.70 7.39 6.36
CA THR A 64 -7.07 7.09 6.80
C THR A 64 -7.69 5.95 5.98
N VAL A 65 -7.42 4.70 6.38
CA VAL A 65 -7.99 3.50 5.77
C VAL A 65 -8.86 2.79 6.80
N LYS A 66 -10.18 2.88 6.62
CA LYS A 66 -11.14 2.30 7.55
C LYS A 66 -11.15 0.78 7.49
N ALA A 67 -11.67 0.16 8.54
CA ALA A 67 -11.94 -1.26 8.59
C ALA A 67 -12.78 -1.70 7.37
N ASN A 68 -12.35 -2.76 6.71
CA ASN A 68 -12.95 -3.31 5.48
C ASN A 68 -12.94 -2.37 4.26
N GLU A 69 -12.21 -1.24 4.31
CA GLU A 69 -12.13 -0.30 3.20
C GLU A 69 -11.12 -0.78 2.14
N LYS A 70 -11.50 -0.61 0.87
CA LYS A 70 -10.61 -0.74 -0.28
C LYS A 70 -10.14 0.64 -0.74
N ARG A 71 -8.84 0.82 -0.86
CA ARG A 71 -8.21 2.07 -1.34
C ARG A 71 -7.33 1.79 -2.54
N VAL A 72 -7.39 2.68 -3.52
CA VAL A 72 -6.46 2.68 -4.66
C VAL A 72 -5.23 3.49 -4.29
N PHE A 73 -4.06 3.02 -4.69
CA PHE A 73 -2.83 3.79 -4.67
C PHE A 73 -2.17 3.80 -6.03
N SER A 74 -1.26 4.75 -6.21
CA SER A 74 -0.35 4.74 -7.34
C SER A 74 1.05 5.15 -6.93
N ILE A 75 2.02 4.63 -7.67
CA ILE A 75 3.42 5.08 -7.63
C ILE A 75 3.79 5.48 -9.03
N THR A 76 4.34 6.68 -9.18
CA THR A 76 4.87 7.19 -10.43
C THR A 76 6.37 7.30 -10.32
N TRP A 77 7.08 6.61 -11.22
CA TRP A 77 8.53 6.75 -11.34
C TRP A 77 8.87 7.80 -12.40
N PRO A 78 9.91 8.63 -12.21
CA PRO A 78 10.36 9.53 -13.26
C PRO A 78 10.65 8.80 -14.58
N LYS A 79 10.46 9.50 -15.70
CA LYS A 79 10.77 8.98 -17.03
C LYS A 79 12.19 8.39 -17.08
N ASN A 80 12.31 7.21 -17.70
CA ASN A 80 13.56 6.43 -17.82
C ASN A 80 14.11 5.83 -16.50
N THR A 81 13.37 5.87 -15.39
CA THR A 81 13.78 5.19 -14.14
C THR A 81 13.78 3.67 -14.32
N LEU A 82 12.82 3.13 -15.07
CA LEU A 82 12.76 1.70 -15.36
C LEU A 82 13.94 1.31 -16.27
N SER A 83 14.87 0.51 -15.73
CA SER A 83 16.01 -0.01 -16.49
C SER A 83 15.62 -1.11 -17.48
N ALA A 84 14.49 -1.79 -17.26
CA ALA A 84 13.84 -2.71 -18.20
C ALA A 84 12.32 -2.76 -17.95
N MET A 85 11.59 -3.46 -18.83
CA MET A 85 10.14 -3.67 -18.66
C MET A 85 9.87 -4.60 -17.47
N PRO A 86 9.19 -4.15 -16.41
CA PRO A 86 8.83 -5.01 -15.31
C PRO A 86 7.73 -5.99 -15.71
N ILE A 87 7.84 -7.24 -15.25
CA ILE A 87 6.83 -8.28 -15.44
C ILE A 87 6.24 -8.77 -14.11
N ARG A 88 6.85 -8.37 -12.99
CA ARG A 88 6.41 -8.72 -11.64
C ARG A 88 6.60 -7.54 -10.70
N PHE A 89 5.67 -7.38 -9.77
CA PHE A 89 5.73 -6.40 -8.70
C PHE A 89 5.59 -7.13 -7.37
N ASP A 90 6.52 -6.92 -6.44
CA ASP A 90 6.33 -7.24 -5.02
C ASP A 90 5.82 -5.97 -4.34
N VAL A 91 4.66 -6.06 -3.69
CA VAL A 91 4.04 -4.93 -3.01
C VAL A 91 3.81 -5.31 -1.56
N ARG A 92 4.31 -4.46 -0.66
CA ARG A 92 4.18 -4.64 0.78
C ARG A 92 3.50 -3.44 1.37
N ALA A 93 2.36 -3.69 1.99
CA ALA A 93 1.68 -2.68 2.79
C ALA A 93 2.01 -2.93 4.26
N SER A 94 2.47 -1.90 4.95
CA SER A 94 2.81 -1.96 6.36
C SER A 94 2.23 -0.76 7.10
N THR A 95 2.05 -0.90 8.40
CA THR A 95 1.58 0.17 9.26
C THR A 95 2.06 -0.08 10.68
N ASN A 96 2.32 0.98 11.44
CA ASN A 96 2.87 0.85 12.78
C ASN A 96 1.76 0.64 13.81
N ILE A 97 1.55 -0.61 14.23
CA ILE A 97 0.55 -0.99 15.24
C ILE A 97 0.97 -0.70 16.69
N PHE A 98 2.22 -0.32 16.92
CA PHE A 98 2.69 0.04 18.25
C PHE A 98 2.60 1.55 18.49
N ASN A 99 2.29 2.33 17.45
CA ASN A 99 2.02 3.75 17.57
C ASN A 99 0.52 3.97 17.81
N SER A 100 0.15 4.39 19.02
CA SER A 100 -1.23 4.68 19.39
C SER A 100 -1.89 5.74 18.50
N ASP A 101 -1.11 6.67 17.95
CA ASP A 101 -1.61 7.75 17.11
C ASP A 101 -2.07 7.24 15.73
N ASN A 102 -1.68 6.02 15.37
CA ASN A 102 -2.01 5.39 14.10
C ASN A 102 -3.33 4.60 14.15
N PHE A 103 -3.92 4.43 15.33
CA PHE A 103 -5.29 3.98 15.47
C PHE A 103 -6.21 5.20 15.49
N LEU A 104 -7.06 5.31 14.48
CA LEU A 104 -8.15 6.27 14.55
C LEU A 104 -9.15 5.71 15.55
N ASN A 105 -9.14 6.27 16.77
CA ASN A 105 -10.06 5.90 17.83
C ASN A 105 -11.50 5.83 17.28
N GLN A 106 -12.09 4.64 17.26
CA GLN A 106 -13.55 4.55 17.38
C GLN A 106 -13.88 5.05 18.78
N SER A 107 -14.14 6.35 18.91
CA SER A 107 -14.84 6.90 20.06
C SER A 107 -16.26 6.35 20.04
N GLY A 108 -16.40 5.10 20.51
CA GLY A 108 -17.67 4.45 20.77
C GLY A 108 -18.23 4.96 22.09
N GLY A 109 -19.41 5.57 22.01
CA GLY A 109 -20.42 5.48 23.07
C GLY A 109 -20.43 6.61 24.08
N SER A 110 -21.44 7.47 23.95
CA SER A 110 -22.01 8.29 25.00
C SER A 110 -22.02 7.55 26.34
N ARG A 111 -21.34 8.09 27.36
CA ARG A 111 -21.49 7.63 28.75
C ARG A 111 -22.88 8.04 29.24
N PRO A 112 -23.72 7.13 29.77
CA PRO A 112 -24.91 7.52 30.48
C PRO A 112 -24.51 7.94 31.89
N PHE A 113 -24.86 9.18 32.27
CA PHE A 113 -25.14 9.56 33.64
C PHE A 113 -26.40 10.42 33.62
#